data_AF-A0A941S2T4-F1
#
_entry.id   AF-A0A941S2T4-F1
#
_cell.length_a   1.000
_cell.length_b   1.000
_cell.length_c   1.000
_cell.angle_alpha   90.00
_cell.angle_beta   90.00
_cell.angle_gamma   90.00
#
_symmetry.space_group_name_H-M   'P 1'
#
loop_
_entity.id
_entity.type
_entity.pdbx_description
1 polymer ?
#
loop_
_entity_poly.entity_id
_entity_poly.type
_entity_poly.pdbx_seq_one_letter_code
_entity_poly.pdbx_strand_id
1 'polypeptide(L)'
;VSAKEAYSPNYSSGTGTAWITSVKANYVFADWLSADAETGDLTIERGPERHYWSVGATAKWKFVTLGLHYEGNDLTTPQCYYTNWCKSAWVASVSVGAPILSFPL
;
A
#
# COMPACT_ATOMS: atom_id res chain seq x y z
N VAL A 1 -9.86 -0.96 11.31
CA VAL A 1 -8.80 -1.91 11.71
C VAL A 1 -9.02 -3.20 10.93
N SER A 2 -7.97 -3.73 10.30
CA SER A 2 -8.00 -4.96 9.52
C SER A 2 -6.92 -5.91 10.04
N ALA A 3 -7.24 -7.20 10.13
CA ALA A 3 -6.28 -8.26 10.37
C ALA A 3 -6.35 -9.22 9.18
N LYS A 4 -5.19 -9.59 8.61
CA LYS A 4 -5.08 -10.55 7.51
C LYS A 4 -4.01 -11.58 7.82
N GLU A 5 -4.30 -12.82 7.49
CA GLU A 5 -3.35 -13.93 7.54
C GLU A 5 -3.06 -14.39 6.11
N ALA A 6 -1.79 -14.58 5.79
CA ALA A 6 -1.36 -15.11 4.51
C ALA A 6 -0.37 -16.27 4.75
N TYR A 7 -0.71 -17.44 4.22
CA TYR A 7 0.16 -18.61 4.24
C TYR A 7 0.92 -18.71 2.92
N SER A 8 2.25 -18.83 2.99
CA SER A 8 3.07 -19.10 1.80
C SER A 8 3.49 -20.58 1.78
N PRO A 9 2.99 -21.39 0.82
CA PRO A 9 3.45 -22.76 0.66
C PRO A 9 4.93 -22.79 0.24
N ASN A 10 5.63 -23.85 0.63
CA ASN A 10 7.09 -24.00 0.53
C ASN A 10 7.67 -23.55 -0.84
N TYR A 11 8.18 -22.33 -0.89
CA TYR A 11 8.88 -21.77 -2.04
C TYR A 11 10.28 -21.31 -1.60
N SER A 12 10.96 -20.47 -2.38
CA SER A 12 12.39 -20.10 -2.24
C SER A 12 12.84 -19.58 -0.87
N SER A 13 11.92 -19.23 0.04
CA SER A 13 12.17 -18.73 1.40
C SER A 13 11.67 -19.68 2.52
N GLY A 14 11.21 -20.88 2.18
CA GLY A 14 10.63 -21.85 3.10
C GLY A 14 9.10 -21.74 3.27
N THR A 15 8.53 -22.58 4.13
CA THR A 15 7.12 -22.51 4.56
C THR A 15 6.99 -21.53 5.72
N GLY A 16 5.95 -20.70 5.73
CA GLY A 16 5.65 -19.86 6.88
C GLY A 16 4.35 -19.07 6.78
N THR A 17 3.91 -18.57 7.93
CA THR A 17 2.74 -17.71 8.11
C THR A 17 3.16 -16.24 8.21
N ALA A 18 2.35 -15.36 7.63
CA ALA A 18 2.46 -13.92 7.83
C ALA A 18 1.13 -13.36 8.37
N TRP A 19 1.23 -12.51 9.40
CA TRP A 19 0.11 -11.79 9.97
C TRP A 19 0.29 -10.30 9.72
N ILE A 20 -0.77 -9.66 9.25
CA ILE A 20 -0.82 -8.22 9.02
C ILE A 20 -1.93 -7.67 9.88
N THR A 21 -1.61 -6.70 10.72
CA THR A 21 -2.57 -5.87 11.46
C THR A 21 -2.41 -4.43 11.04
N SER A 22 -3.47 -3.82 10.51
CA SER A 22 -3.43 -2.44 10.02
C SER A 22 -4.62 -1.59 10.42
N VAL A 23 -4.36 -0.30 10.54
CA VAL A 23 -5.34 0.74 10.78
C VAL A 23 -5.27 1.72 9.61
N LYS A 24 -6.43 1.96 8.99
CA LYS A 24 -6.57 2.91 7.91
C LYS A 24 -7.56 4.00 8.28
N ALA A 25 -7.17 5.25 8.09
CA ALA A 25 -7.99 6.44 8.17
C ALA A 25 -8.16 7.03 6.77
N ASN A 26 -9.38 7.46 6.43
CA ASN A 26 -9.66 8.13 5.16
C ASN A 26 -10.48 9.38 5.46
N TYR A 27 -10.16 10.47 4.78
CA TYR A 27 -10.89 11.72 4.88
C TYR A 27 -11.14 12.31 3.49
N VAL A 28 -12.38 12.68 3.22
CA VAL A 28 -12.78 13.31 1.96
C VAL A 28 -12.95 14.80 2.24
N PHE A 29 -12.09 15.63 1.64
CA PHE A 29 -12.19 17.08 1.75
C PHE A 29 -13.22 17.63 0.78
N ALA A 30 -13.27 17.06 -0.42
CA ALA A 30 -14.20 17.39 -1.49
C ALA A 30 -14.35 16.19 -2.44
N ASP A 31 -15.32 16.23 -3.33
CA ASP A 31 -15.56 15.16 -4.32
C ASP A 31 -14.34 14.88 -5.22
N TRP A 32 -13.48 15.90 -5.39
CA TRP A 32 -12.26 15.83 -6.17
C TRP A 32 -10.99 15.59 -5.35
N LEU A 33 -11.04 15.59 -4.01
CA LEU A 33 -9.86 15.48 -3.15
C LEU A 33 -10.13 14.69 -1.87
N SER A 34 -9.34 13.63 -1.68
CA SER A 34 -9.30 12.86 -0.44
C SER A 34 -7.86 12.67 0.05
N ALA A 35 -7.70 12.43 1.34
CA ALA A 35 -6.47 11.93 1.92
C ALA A 35 -6.72 10.64 2.69
N ASP A 36 -5.68 9.82 2.77
CA ASP A 36 -5.68 8.61 3.55
C ASP A 36 -4.34 8.39 4.23
N ALA A 37 -4.41 7.75 5.39
CA ALA A 37 -3.26 7.31 6.14
C ALA A 37 -3.48 5.86 6.57
N GLU A 38 -2.46 5.04 6.42
CA GLU A 38 -2.42 3.66 6.87
C GLU A 38 -1.16 3.44 7.72
N THR A 39 -1.30 2.66 8.78
CA THR A 39 -0.17 2.17 9.56
C THR A 39 -0.48 0.75 10.01
N GLY A 40 0.54 -0.09 10.12
CA GLY A 40 0.35 -1.47 10.53
C GLY A 40 1.64 -2.21 10.79
N ASP A 41 1.47 -3.39 11.35
CA ASP A 41 2.54 -4.32 11.66
C ASP A 41 2.40 -5.56 10.78
N LEU A 42 3.52 -6.02 10.25
CA LEU A 42 3.66 -7.26 9.51
C LEU A 42 4.61 -8.17 10.29
N THR A 43 4.05 -9.24 10.84
CA THR A 43 4.78 -10.31 11.52
C THR A 43 4.91 -11.49 10.56
N ILE A 44 6.12 -11.99 10.35
CA ILE A 44 6.39 -13.08 9.39
C ILE A 44 7.23 -14.12 10.10
N GLU A 45 6.81 -15.38 10.08
CA GLU A 45 7.58 -16.48 10.68
C GLU A 45 8.99 -16.62 10.09
N ARG A 46 9.15 -16.30 8.80
CA ARG A 46 10.43 -16.33 8.08
C ARG A 46 10.61 -15.07 7.24
N GLY A 47 11.30 -14.08 7.82
CA GLY A 47 11.62 -12.83 7.17
C GLY A 47 11.78 -11.70 8.20
N PRO A 48 12.09 -10.48 7.75
CA PRO A 48 12.11 -9.35 8.66
C PRO A 48 10.68 -8.89 8.93
N GLU A 49 10.31 -8.90 10.21
CA GLU A 49 9.13 -8.20 10.69
C GLU A 49 9.30 -6.71 10.45
N ARG A 50 8.17 -6.01 10.21
CA ARG A 50 8.20 -4.56 9.98
C ARG A 50 6.94 -3.88 10.44
N HIS A 51 7.12 -2.69 10.99
CA HIS A 51 6.09 -1.67 11.06
C HIS A 51 6.11 -0.87 9.74
N TYR A 52 4.95 -0.65 9.14
CA TYR A 52 4.81 0.11 7.90
C TYR A 52 3.79 1.23 8.05
N TRP A 53 3.96 2.26 7.22
CA TRP A 53 3.04 3.37 7.14
C TRP A 53 2.92 3.89 5.70
N SER A 54 1.78 4.48 5.41
CA SER A 54 1.50 5.22 4.19
C SER A 54 0.68 6.44 4.55
N VAL A 55 1.00 7.58 3.95
CA VAL A 55 0.18 8.79 4.02
C VAL A 55 0.11 9.39 2.64
N GLY A 56 -1.10 9.72 2.17
CA GLY A 56 -1.25 10.22 0.83
C GLY A 56 -2.51 11.03 0.61
N ALA A 57 -2.58 11.57 -0.60
CA ALA A 57 -3.72 12.28 -1.12
C ALA A 57 -4.05 11.78 -2.52
N THR A 58 -5.34 11.72 -2.82
CA THR A 58 -5.87 11.39 -4.14
C THR A 58 -6.69 12.56 -4.65
N ALA A 59 -6.33 13.07 -5.84
CA ALA A 59 -7.06 14.09 -6.58
C ALA A 59 -7.75 13.47 -7.80
N LYS A 60 -9.03 13.78 -8.01
CA LYS A 60 -9.81 13.34 -9.17
C LYS A 60 -10.11 14.52 -10.07
N TRP A 61 -9.77 14.40 -11.35
CA TRP A 61 -10.04 15.39 -12.38
C TRP A 61 -10.65 14.71 -13.60
N LYS A 62 -11.94 14.95 -13.87
CA LYS A 62 -12.68 14.34 -14.99
C LYS A 62 -12.54 12.82 -14.98
N PHE A 63 -11.83 12.26 -15.97
CA PHE A 63 -11.55 10.83 -16.13
C PHE A 63 -10.18 10.43 -15.57
N VAL A 64 -9.43 11.35 -14.97
CA VAL A 64 -8.09 11.13 -14.41
C VAL A 64 -8.15 11.11 -12.90
N THR A 65 -7.48 10.16 -12.28
CA THR A 65 -7.22 10.11 -10.84
C THR A 65 -5.72 10.13 -10.61
N LEU A 66 -5.26 11.09 -9.81
CA LEU A 66 -3.87 11.26 -9.41
C LEU A 66 -3.75 10.90 -7.93
N GLY A 67 -2.89 9.94 -7.62
CA GLY A 67 -2.53 9.60 -6.24
C GLY A 67 -1.09 10.01 -5.96
N LEU A 68 -0.84 10.54 -4.77
CA LEU A 68 0.50 10.76 -4.25
C LEU A 68 0.55 10.25 -2.82
N HIS A 69 1.40 9.27 -2.57
CA HIS A 69 1.57 8.63 -1.27
C HIS A 69 3.03 8.67 -0.85
N TYR A 70 3.29 8.92 0.42
CA TYR A 70 4.57 8.67 1.06
C TYR A 70 4.46 7.39 1.85
N GLU A 71 5.18 6.37 1.41
CA GLU A 71 5.20 5.04 2.02
C GLU A 71 6.52 4.82 2.73
N GLY A 72 6.51 4.09 3.84
CA GLY A 72 7.70 3.80 4.62
C GLY A 72 7.53 2.59 5.52
N ASN A 73 8.66 2.15 6.08
CA ASN A 73 8.73 1.10 7.08
C ASN A 73 10.00 1.26 7.93
N ASP A 74 10.06 0.51 9.02
CA ASP A 74 11.16 0.51 9.99
C ASP A 74 12.30 -0.48 9.68
N LEU A 75 12.32 -1.07 8.47
CA LEU A 75 13.39 -2.01 8.10
C LEU A 75 14.75 -1.31 8.05
N THR A 76 15.72 -1.92 8.72
CA THR A 76 17.12 -1.49 8.63
C THR A 76 17.76 -1.92 7.30
N THR A 77 18.84 -1.24 6.90
CA THR A 77 19.58 -1.56 5.67
C THR A 77 19.95 -3.04 5.53
N PRO A 78 20.41 -3.75 6.59
CA PRO A 78 20.67 -5.18 6.51
C PRO A 78 19.41 -6.02 6.29
N GLN A 79 18.30 -5.69 6.96
CA GLN A 79 17.01 -6.37 6.77
C GLN A 79 16.43 -6.14 5.37
N CYS A 80 16.85 -5.06 4.72
CA CYS A 80 16.55 -4.74 3.34
C CYS A 80 17.57 -5.27 2.33
N TYR A 81 18.44 -6.22 2.71
CA TYR A 81 19.44 -6.80 1.80
C TYR A 81 20.34 -5.75 1.12
N TYR A 82 20.61 -4.62 1.78
CA TYR A 82 21.41 -3.52 1.24
C TYR A 82 20.86 -2.91 -0.07
N THR A 83 19.55 -2.96 -0.24
CA THR A 83 18.88 -2.41 -1.42
C THR A 83 18.00 -1.21 -1.07
N ASN A 84 17.40 -0.57 -2.08
CA ASN A 84 16.61 0.65 -1.90
C ASN A 84 15.09 0.43 -2.04
N TRP A 85 14.62 -0.77 -2.39
CA TRP A 85 13.19 -1.02 -2.66
C TRP A 85 12.31 -0.98 -1.40
N CYS A 86 12.89 -1.17 -0.22
CA CYS A 86 12.17 -1.05 1.05
C CYS A 86 12.23 0.36 1.66
N LYS A 87 13.00 1.30 1.08
CA LYS A 87 13.19 2.62 1.69
C LYS A 87 11.93 3.44 1.55
N SER A 88 11.72 4.32 2.52
CA SER A 88 10.60 5.26 2.46
C SER A 88 10.72 6.17 1.23
N ALA A 89 9.63 6.28 0.47
CA ALA A 89 9.63 6.95 -0.82
C ALA A 89 8.26 7.56 -1.14
N TRP A 90 8.28 8.53 -2.06
CA TRP A 90 7.07 9.05 -2.68
C TRP A 90 6.67 8.15 -3.85
N VAL A 91 5.43 7.67 -3.80
CA VAL A 91 4.77 6.87 -4.84
C VAL A 91 3.69 7.72 -5.48
N ALA A 92 3.87 8.04 -6.76
CA ALA A 92 2.85 8.70 -7.56
C ALA A 92 2.12 7.67 -8.42
N SER A 93 0.79 7.73 -8.44
CA SER A 93 -0.06 6.89 -9.29
C SER A 93 -0.96 7.75 -10.17
N VAL A 94 -1.18 7.29 -11.40
CA VAL A 94 -2.10 7.91 -12.34
C VAL A 94 -3.02 6.82 -12.86
N SER A 95 -4.32 7.02 -12.73
CA SER A 95 -5.35 6.14 -13.27
C SER A 95 -6.27 6.92 -14.19
N VAL A 96 -6.67 6.29 -15.28
CA VAL A 96 -7.56 6.87 -16.29
C VAL A 96 -8.79 5.98 -16.41
N GLY A 97 -9.96 6.49 -16.02
CA GLY A 97 -11.24 5.82 -16.23
C GLY A 97 -11.72 6.05 -17.66
N ALA A 98 -11.70 5.02 -18.51
CA ALA A 98 -12.34 5.12 -19.81
C ALA A 98 -13.87 5.23 -19.62
N PRO A 99 -14.55 6.24 -20.20
CA PRO A 99 -16.00 6.24 -20.23
C PRO A 99 -16.45 5.01 -21.04
N ILE A 100 -17.24 4.13 -20.42
CA ILE A 100 -17.88 3.04 -21.13
C ILE A 100 -18.86 3.70 -22.10
N LEU A 101 -18.51 3.73 -23.39
CA LEU A 101 -19.46 4.05 -24.45
C LEU A 101 -20.48 2.91 -24.49
N SER A 102 -21.57 3.07 -23.76
CA SER A 102 -22.75 2.23 -23.95
C SER A 102 -23.29 2.52 -25.34
N PHE A 103 -22.95 1.68 -26.32
CA PHE A 103 -23.62 1.67 -27.61
C PHE A 103 -25.06 1.17 -27.38
N PRO A 104 -26.10 1.91 -27.79
CA PRO A 104 -27.43 1.33 -27.85
C PRO A 104 -27.43 0.22 -28.91
N LEU A 105 -27.78 -1.00 -28.48
CA LEU A 105 -28.10 -2.13 -29.35
C LEU A 105 -29.45 -1.89 -30.05
#